data_AF-A0A8X6SAW7-F1
#
_entry.id   AF-A0A8X6SAW7-F1
#
_cell.length_a   1.000
_cell.length_b   1.000
_cell.length_c   1.000
_cell.angle_alpha   90.00
_cell.angle_beta   90.00
_cell.angle_gamma   90.00
#
_symmetry.space_group_name_H-M   'P 1'
#
loop_
_entity.id
_entity.type
_entity.pdbx_description
1 polymer ?
#
loop_
_entity_poly.entity_id
_entity_poly.type
_entity_poly.pdbx_seq_one_letter_code
_entity_poly.pdbx_strand_id
1 'polypeptide(L)'
;MKSAFSKSLSMVVDVQEVERKCSVRKRKFIGKRVQRNPRVFIRQIERDMELRDRSLRRIANTELRLKPDKLRNVQLVTEKNKLVRLRRCRKCLGRAASQLWERFLFTDEKLFVVQQFQNSQNDRI
;
A
#
# COMPACT_ATOMS: atom_id res chain seq x y z
N MET A 1 -49.13 36.80 35.58
CA MET A 1 -48.61 36.85 34.19
C MET A 1 -47.29 36.07 34.15
N LYS A 2 -47.26 34.86 33.58
CA LYS A 2 -46.03 34.07 33.42
C LYS A 2 -45.49 34.35 32.02
N SER A 3 -44.42 35.13 31.91
CA SER A 3 -43.76 35.40 30.64
C SER A 3 -42.97 34.16 30.19
N ALA A 4 -43.32 33.62 29.03
CA ALA A 4 -42.61 32.52 28.40
C ALA A 4 -41.31 33.05 27.80
N PHE A 5 -40.17 32.64 28.37
CA PHE A 5 -38.87 32.87 27.76
C PHE A 5 -38.74 31.89 26.59
N SER A 6 -38.98 32.39 25.36
CA SER A 6 -38.72 31.63 24.14
C SER A 6 -37.21 31.39 24.04
N LYS A 7 -36.75 30.21 24.42
CA LYS A 7 -35.40 29.77 24.08
C LYS A 7 -35.37 29.48 22.59
N SER A 8 -34.86 30.45 21.85
CA SER A 8 -34.41 30.27 20.47
C SER A 8 -33.48 29.06 20.43
N LEU A 9 -33.90 28.06 19.66
CA LEU A 9 -33.16 26.85 19.35
C LEU A 9 -31.98 27.24 18.45
N SER A 10 -30.97 27.89 19.03
CA SER A 10 -29.73 28.20 18.33
C SER A 10 -28.95 26.91 18.13
N MET A 11 -28.57 26.65 16.88
CA MET A 11 -27.71 25.57 16.42
C MET A 11 -26.41 25.51 17.24
N VAL A 12 -26.41 24.80 18.36
CA VAL A 12 -25.18 24.26 18.91
C VAL A 12 -24.89 23.00 18.11
N VAL A 13 -24.30 23.17 16.93
CA VAL A 13 -23.67 22.03 16.27
C VAL A 13 -22.46 21.69 17.13
N ASP A 14 -22.56 20.59 17.88
CA ASP A 14 -21.50 20.10 18.74
C ASP A 14 -20.17 20.09 17.98
N VAL A 15 -19.24 20.96 18.38
CA VAL A 15 -17.92 21.12 17.74
C VAL A 15 -17.20 19.76 17.69
N GLN A 16 -17.40 18.91 18.70
CA GLN A 16 -16.88 17.54 18.73
C GLN A 16 -17.50 16.62 17.66
N GLU A 17 -18.79 16.78 17.37
CA GLU A 17 -19.48 15.97 16.36
C GLU A 17 -19.10 16.43 14.94
N VAL A 18 -18.94 17.74 14.73
CA VAL A 18 -18.40 18.32 13.49
C VAL A 18 -16.96 17.86 13.24
N GLU A 19 -16.11 17.88 14.26
CA GLU A 19 -14.73 17.42 14.17
C GLU A 19 -14.63 15.91 13.85
N ARG A 20 -15.46 15.07 14.50
CA ARG A 20 -15.57 13.64 14.18
C ARG A 20 -16.06 13.41 12.75
N LYS A 21 -17.05 14.17 12.28
CA LYS A 21 -17.58 14.08 10.90
C LYS A 21 -16.56 14.53 9.86
N CYS A 22 -15.79 15.58 10.15
CA CYS A 22 -14.71 16.09 9.31
C CYS A 22 -13.51 15.11 9.25
N SER A 23 -13.17 14.49 10.39
CA SER A 23 -12.19 13.39 10.50
C SER A 23 -12.57 12.19 9.60
N VAL A 24 -13.82 11.71 9.68
CA VAL A 24 -14.30 10.58 8.88
C VAL A 24 -14.30 10.90 7.37
N ARG A 25 -14.65 12.13 6.98
CA ARG A 25 -14.62 12.58 5.58
C ARG A 25 -13.19 12.54 5.02
N LYS A 26 -12.21 13.07 5.76
CA LYS A 26 -10.78 13.07 5.38
C LYS A 26 -10.27 11.63 5.23
N ARG A 27 -10.55 10.76 6.20
CA ARG A 27 -10.21 9.33 6.13
C ARG A 27 -10.76 8.65 4.88
N LYS A 28 -12.06 8.85 4.59
CA LYS A 28 -12.72 8.25 3.42
C LYS A 28 -12.11 8.75 2.11
N PHE A 29 -11.76 10.03 2.04
CA PHE A 29 -11.13 10.60 0.85
C PHE A 29 -9.71 10.05 0.64
N ILE A 30 -8.88 9.98 1.67
CA ILE A 30 -7.53 9.40 1.61
C ILE A 30 -7.62 7.94 1.17
N GLY A 31 -8.51 7.16 1.77
CA GLY A 31 -8.73 5.76 1.40
C GLY A 31 -9.10 5.58 -0.07
N LYS A 32 -10.07 6.37 -0.57
CA LYS A 32 -10.46 6.34 -1.99
C LYS A 32 -9.30 6.75 -2.91
N ARG A 33 -8.47 7.70 -2.50
CA ARG A 33 -7.35 8.18 -3.29
C ARG A 33 -6.26 7.12 -3.44
N VAL A 34 -5.88 6.49 -2.34
CA VAL A 34 -4.91 5.37 -2.35
C VAL A 34 -5.46 4.17 -3.11
N GLN A 35 -6.77 3.91 -3.03
CA GLN A 35 -7.40 2.83 -3.79
C GLN A 35 -7.35 3.06 -5.32
N ARG A 36 -7.59 4.30 -5.78
CA ARG A 36 -7.51 4.66 -7.20
C ARG A 36 -6.09 4.54 -7.74
N ASN A 37 -5.11 4.98 -6.96
CA ASN A 37 -3.71 4.88 -7.31
C ASN A 37 -2.88 4.52 -6.06
N PRO A 38 -2.40 3.28 -5.94
CA PRO A 38 -1.59 2.88 -4.80
C PRO A 38 -0.16 3.46 -4.83
N ARG A 39 0.29 4.02 -5.96
CA ARG A 39 1.62 4.62 -6.14
C ARG A 39 1.67 6.10 -5.74
N VAL A 40 0.83 6.51 -4.80
CA VAL A 40 0.73 7.91 -4.37
C VAL A 40 1.67 8.17 -3.20
N PHE A 41 2.42 9.27 -3.29
CA PHE A 41 3.26 9.75 -2.19
C PHE A 41 2.44 10.55 -1.19
N ILE A 42 2.70 10.37 0.11
CA ILE A 42 2.03 11.12 1.18
C ILE A 42 2.17 12.64 0.97
N ARG A 43 3.37 13.10 0.55
CA ARG A 43 3.64 14.52 0.22
C ARG A 43 2.74 15.07 -0.90
N GLN A 44 2.33 14.23 -1.83
CA GLN A 44 1.40 14.65 -2.88
C GLN A 44 -0.01 14.81 -2.32
N ILE A 45 -0.44 13.89 -1.45
CA ILE A 45 -1.73 13.99 -0.74
C ILE A 45 -1.74 15.23 0.18
N GLU A 46 -0.60 15.54 0.79
CA GLU A 46 -0.37 16.73 1.62
C GLU A 46 -0.67 18.02 0.87
N ARG A 47 -0.05 18.20 -0.30
CA ARG A 47 -0.26 19.37 -1.16
C ARG A 47 -1.70 19.48 -1.64
N ASP A 48 -2.33 18.37 -1.97
CA ASP A 48 -3.66 18.36 -2.58
C ASP A 48 -4.80 18.57 -1.56
N MET A 49 -4.55 18.30 -0.28
CA MET A 49 -5.56 18.43 0.78
C MET A 49 -5.22 19.46 1.86
N GLU A 50 -4.06 20.13 1.74
CA GLU A 50 -3.56 21.11 2.70
C GLU A 50 -3.59 20.60 4.15
N LEU A 51 -3.32 19.31 4.33
CA LEU A 51 -3.21 18.68 5.65
C LEU A 51 -1.74 18.63 6.05
N ARG A 52 -1.43 18.71 7.35
CA ARG A 52 -0.05 18.49 7.81
C ARG A 52 0.34 17.02 7.64
N ASP A 53 1.58 16.75 7.21
CA ASP A 53 2.15 15.40 7.06
C ASP A 53 1.91 14.52 8.30
N ARG A 54 2.09 15.06 9.51
CA ARG A 54 1.89 14.33 10.77
C ARG A 54 0.47 13.77 10.92
N SER A 55 -0.53 14.56 10.55
CA SER A 55 -1.94 14.18 10.60
C SER A 55 -2.27 13.14 9.52
N LEU A 56 -1.73 13.32 8.31
CA LEU A 56 -1.87 12.36 7.22
C LEU A 56 -1.27 11.00 7.57
N ARG A 57 -0.07 10.97 8.16
CA ARG A 57 0.58 9.73 8.62
C ARG A 57 -0.22 9.04 9.71
N ARG A 58 -0.78 9.78 10.67
CA ARG A 58 -1.66 9.21 11.70
C ARG A 58 -2.87 8.54 11.07
N ILE A 59 -3.55 9.23 10.15
CA ILE A 59 -4.73 8.69 9.47
C ILE A 59 -4.35 7.46 8.62
N ALA A 60 -3.27 7.54 7.85
CA ALA A 60 -2.81 6.44 7.00
C ALA A 60 -2.41 5.20 7.82
N ASN A 61 -1.55 5.37 8.82
CA ASN A 61 -0.97 4.25 9.56
C ASN A 61 -1.91 3.68 10.63
N THR A 62 -2.60 4.55 11.38
CA THR A 62 -3.42 4.13 12.52
C THR A 62 -4.86 3.82 12.10
N GLU A 63 -5.49 4.71 11.33
CA GLU A 63 -6.91 4.58 11.00
C GLU A 63 -7.17 3.74 9.75
N LEU A 64 -6.32 3.87 8.73
CA LEU A 64 -6.40 3.10 7.47
C LEU A 64 -5.51 1.87 7.45
N ARG A 65 -4.60 1.73 8.43
CA ARG A 65 -3.65 0.60 8.53
C ARG A 65 -2.81 0.39 7.27
N LEU A 66 -2.55 1.47 6.53
CA LEU A 66 -1.70 1.48 5.36
C LEU A 66 -0.23 1.52 5.80
N LYS A 67 0.62 0.75 5.12
CA LYS A 67 2.06 0.82 5.27
C LYS A 67 2.67 1.25 3.94
N PRO A 68 3.54 2.29 3.94
CA PRO A 68 4.28 2.62 2.73
C PRO A 68 5.24 1.49 2.41
N ASP A 69 5.16 0.95 1.20
CA ASP A 69 6.11 -0.04 0.69
C ASP A 69 6.97 0.56 -0.42
N LYS A 70 8.20 0.06 -0.56
CA LYS A 70 9.12 0.50 -1.61
C LYS A 70 8.68 -0.11 -2.94
N LEU A 71 8.51 0.73 -3.95
CA LEU A 71 8.30 0.25 -5.32
C LEU A 71 9.55 -0.49 -5.78
N ARG A 72 9.38 -1.75 -6.18
CA ARG A 72 10.46 -2.58 -6.72
C ARG A 72 10.47 -2.49 -8.24
N ASN A 73 11.64 -2.30 -8.82
CA ASN A 73 11.83 -2.44 -10.26
C ASN A 73 11.79 -3.93 -10.59
N VAL A 74 10.79 -4.33 -11.36
CA VAL A 74 10.61 -5.70 -11.83
C VAL A 74 10.48 -5.69 -13.34
N GLN A 75 10.88 -6.79 -13.98
CA GLN A 75 10.73 -6.94 -15.43
C GLN A 75 9.26 -6.80 -15.82
N LEU A 76 8.98 -6.00 -16.85
CA LEU A 76 7.65 -5.87 -17.41
C LEU A 76 7.19 -7.21 -18.01
N VAL A 77 6.07 -7.73 -17.51
CA VAL A 77 5.49 -8.99 -18.01
C VAL A 77 4.42 -8.67 -19.05
N THR A 78 4.77 -8.84 -20.34
CA THR A 78 3.81 -8.74 -21.45
C THR A 78 2.78 -9.87 -21.41
N GLU A 79 1.64 -9.70 -22.09
CA GLU A 79 0.59 -10.74 -22.17
C GLU A 79 1.13 -12.07 -22.72
N LYS A 80 1.99 -12.01 -23.75
CA LYS A 80 2.70 -13.19 -24.27
C LYS A 80 3.52 -13.88 -23.18
N ASN A 81 4.27 -13.12 -22.38
CA ASN A 81 5.06 -13.67 -21.28
C ASN A 81 4.17 -14.29 -20.19
N LYS A 82 3.01 -13.69 -19.88
CA LYS A 82 2.05 -14.26 -18.92
C LYS A 82 1.55 -15.64 -19.38
N LEU A 83 1.17 -15.77 -20.65
CA LEU A 83 0.70 -17.05 -21.21
C LEU A 83 1.78 -18.14 -21.16
N VAL A 84 3.01 -17.78 -21.57
CA VAL A 84 4.15 -18.72 -21.53
C VAL A 84 4.45 -19.14 -20.10
N ARG A 85 4.49 -18.20 -19.15
CA ARG A 85 4.71 -18.49 -17.72
C ARG A 85 3.61 -19.39 -17.16
N LEU A 86 2.34 -19.09 -17.42
CA LEU A 86 1.21 -19.90 -16.96
C LEU A 86 1.29 -21.34 -17.48
N ARG A 87 1.59 -21.50 -18.77
CA ARG A 87 1.77 -22.84 -19.39
C ARG A 87 2.92 -23.61 -18.74
N ARG A 88 4.07 -22.96 -18.49
CA ARG A 88 5.23 -23.57 -17.82
C ARG A 88 4.88 -23.95 -16.38
N CYS A 89 4.27 -23.05 -15.61
CA CYS A 89 3.85 -23.32 -14.23
C CYS A 89 2.89 -24.51 -14.13
N ARG A 90 1.87 -24.61 -15.00
CA ARG A 90 0.95 -25.76 -15.02
C ARG A 90 1.69 -27.08 -15.29
N LYS A 91 2.65 -27.09 -16.22
CA LYS A 91 3.48 -28.28 -16.49
C LYS A 91 4.34 -28.65 -15.28
N CYS A 92 4.97 -27.67 -14.63
CA CYS A 92 5.76 -27.89 -13.42
C CYS A 92 4.90 -28.46 -12.28
N LEU A 93 3.70 -27.92 -12.06
CA LEU A 93 2.76 -28.42 -11.05
C LEU A 93 2.34 -29.87 -11.32
N GLY A 94 2.00 -30.21 -12.57
CA GLY A 94 1.67 -31.59 -12.93
C GLY A 94 2.83 -32.56 -12.67
N ARG A 95 4.05 -32.17 -13.02
CA ARG A 95 5.26 -32.97 -12.77
C ARG A 95 5.58 -33.12 -11.28
N ALA A 96 5.36 -32.07 -10.49
CA ALA A 96 5.54 -32.11 -9.04
C ALA A 96 4.53 -33.06 -8.38
N ALA A 97 3.26 -33.05 -8.83
CA ALA A 97 2.23 -33.96 -8.34
C ALA A 97 2.57 -35.44 -8.62
N SER A 98 3.23 -35.73 -9.74
CA SER A 98 3.74 -37.07 -10.06
C SER A 98 5.04 -37.44 -9.34
N GLN A 99 5.50 -36.65 -8.36
CA GLN A 99 6.78 -36.84 -7.63
C GLN A 99 8.02 -36.93 -8.52
N LEU A 100 7.94 -36.46 -9.78
CA LEU A 100 9.07 -36.45 -10.70
C LEU A 100 10.07 -35.30 -10.41
N TRP A 101 9.88 -34.59 -9.29
CA TRP A 101 10.71 -33.42 -8.94
C TRP A 101 12.17 -33.81 -8.65
N GLU A 102 12.40 -35.00 -8.07
CA GLU A 102 13.73 -35.55 -7.78
C GLU A 102 14.57 -35.81 -9.03
N ARG A 103 13.92 -35.90 -10.21
CA ARG A 103 14.60 -36.10 -11.50
C ARG A 103 15.02 -34.78 -12.15
N PHE A 104 14.65 -33.62 -11.61
CA PHE A 104 15.06 -32.33 -12.15
C PHE A 104 16.37 -31.88 -11.51
N LEU A 105 17.40 -31.79 -12.35
CA LEU A 105 18.59 -31.01 -12.05
C LEU A 105 18.35 -29.57 -12.50
N PHE A 106 18.32 -28.63 -11.56
CA PHE A 106 18.28 -27.21 -11.86
C PHE A 106 19.70 -26.66 -11.92
N THR A 107 20.16 -26.32 -13.12
CA THR A 107 21.44 -25.63 -13.34
C THR A 107 21.17 -24.20 -13.80
N ASP A 108 22.02 -23.28 -13.37
CA ASP A 108 22.01 -21.90 -13.85
C ASP A 108 23.46 -21.38 -13.89
N GLU A 109 23.77 -20.61 -14.91
CA GLU A 109 25.08 -19.97 -15.04
C GLU A 109 25.08 -18.68 -14.25
N LYS A 110 25.77 -18.69 -13.11
CA LYS A 110 25.96 -17.48 -12.33
C LYS A 110 27.26 -16.79 -12.75
N LEU A 111 27.14 -15.53 -13.16
CA LEU A 111 28.30 -14.68 -13.36
C LEU A 111 28.93 -14.37 -12.00
N PHE A 112 30.09 -14.99 -11.72
CA PHE A 112 30.92 -14.64 -10.58
C PHE A 112 31.89 -13.54 -11.02
N VAL A 113 31.69 -12.33 -10.50
CA VAL A 113 32.64 -11.23 -10.68
C VAL A 113 33.80 -11.46 -9.70
N VAL A 114 35.05 -11.39 -10.19
CA VAL A 114 36.26 -11.63 -9.37
C VAL A 114 36.36 -10.64 -8.21
N GLN A 115 35.84 -9.42 -8.38
CA GLN A 115 35.75 -8.44 -7.32
C GLN A 115 34.52 -8.70 -6.45
N GLN A 116 34.71 -8.87 -5.14
CA GLN A 116 33.61 -9.01 -4.20
C GLN A 116 32.71 -7.77 -4.25
N PHE A 117 31.44 -7.99 -4.56
CA PHE A 117 30.42 -6.97 -4.33
C PHE A 117 30.20 -6.86 -2.82
N GLN A 118 30.59 -5.73 -2.23
CA GLN A 118 30.30 -5.45 -0.82
C GLN A 118 28.78 -5.38 -0.64
N ASN A 119 28.22 -6.43 -0.05
CA ASN A 119 26.81 -6.44 0.31
C ASN A 119 26.70 -5.84 1.71
N SER A 120 26.37 -4.55 1.80
CA SER A 120 26.25 -3.83 3.07
C SER A 120 25.28 -4.45 4.10
N GLN A 121 24.44 -5.42 3.68
CA GLN A 121 23.59 -6.19 4.60
C GLN A 121 24.32 -7.37 5.26
N ASN A 122 25.27 -8.00 4.55
CA ASN A 122 26.04 -9.15 5.02
C ASN A 122 27.42 -8.74 5.56
N ASP A 123 28.04 -7.73 4.95
CA ASP A 123 29.37 -7.24 5.27
C ASP A 123 29.21 -6.07 6.25
N ARG A 124 28.99 -6.39 7.52
CA ARG A 124 29.05 -5.42 8.62
C ARG A 124 30.52 -5.30 9.04
N ILE A 125 31.19 -4.25 8.55
CA ILE A 125 32.47 -3.79 9.11
C ILE A 125 32.18 -2.97 10.37
#